data_AF-A0A7V1QPZ4-F1
#
_entry.id   AF-A0A7V1QPZ4-F1
#
_cell.length_a   1.000
_cell.length_b   1.000
_cell.length_c   1.000
_cell.angle_alpha   90.00
_cell.angle_beta   90.00
_cell.angle_gamma   90.00
#
_symmetry.space_group_name_H-M   'P 1'
#
loop_
_entity.id
_entity.type
_entity.pdbx_description
1 polymer ?
#
loop_
_entity_poly.entity_id
_entity_poly.type
_entity_poly.pdbx_seq_one_letter_code
_entity_poly.pdbx_strand_id
1 'polypeptide(L)' 'MDIPRSERWESGVANQVGKRYQCTKCNTEMIVTKGGNGQLECCGQPMQMK' A
#
# COMPACT_ATOMS: atom_id res chain seq x y z
N MET A 1 24.68 14.83 -9.45
CA MET A 1 23.59 14.05 -10.08
C MET A 1 22.46 14.04 -9.07
N ASP A 2 21.70 15.12 -9.11
CA ASP A 2 20.74 15.52 -8.09
C ASP A 2 19.37 15.06 -8.56
N ILE A 3 18.95 13.87 -8.10
CA ILE A 3 17.61 13.35 -8.38
C ILE A 3 16.62 14.30 -7.68
N PRO A 4 15.75 15.01 -8.41
CA PRO A 4 14.82 15.96 -7.83
C PRO A 4 13.88 15.22 -6.86
N ARG A 5 13.73 15.77 -5.65
CA ARG A 5 12.93 15.21 -4.54
C ARG A 5 11.46 14.93 -4.91
N SER A 6 10.98 15.50 -6.01
CA SER A 6 9.65 15.29 -6.60
C SER A 6 9.45 13.93 -7.27
N GLU A 7 10.50 13.19 -7.63
CA GLU A 7 10.40 11.88 -8.32
C GLU A 7 10.44 10.70 -7.33
N ARG A 8 10.72 10.93 -6.04
CA ARG A 8 10.91 9.87 -5.03
C ARG A 8 9.61 9.19 -4.56
N TRP A 9 8.47 9.50 -5.17
CA TRP A 9 7.15 9.05 -4.72
C TRP A 9 6.22 8.75 -5.91
N GLU A 10 6.76 8.07 -6.93
CA GLU A 10 5.95 7.50 -8.01
C GLU A 10 4.89 6.52 -7.47
N SER A 11 3.65 7.03 -7.44
CA SER A 11 2.45 6.43 -8.03
C SER A 11 2.05 5.00 -7.66
N GLY A 12 2.35 4.55 -6.43
CA GLY A 12 1.67 3.37 -5.87
C GLY A 12 0.18 3.63 -5.69
N VAL A 13 -0.68 2.66 -6.00
CA VAL A 13 -2.13 2.74 -5.71
C VAL A 13 -2.30 3.13 -4.24
N ALA A 14 -2.93 4.27 -3.97
CA ALA A 14 -3.03 4.81 -2.63
C ALA A 14 -3.83 3.89 -1.70
N ASN A 15 -3.30 3.68 -0.51
CA ASN A 15 -4.01 2.96 0.53
C ASN A 15 -5.09 3.86 1.16
N GLN A 16 -6.25 3.28 1.46
CA GLN A 16 -7.45 4.03 1.86
C GLN A 16 -7.72 3.86 3.35
N VAL A 17 -7.77 4.98 4.09
CA VAL A 17 -8.06 4.98 5.53
C VAL A 17 -9.41 4.32 5.82
N GLY A 18 -9.45 3.49 6.87
CA GLY A 18 -10.63 2.75 7.31
C GLY A 18 -10.96 1.54 6.43
N LYS A 19 -10.30 1.35 5.29
CA LYS A 19 -10.47 0.14 4.48
C LYS A 19 -9.68 -1.02 5.05
N ARG A 20 -10.27 -2.21 4.90
CA ARG A 20 -9.66 -3.48 5.28
C ARG A 20 -9.02 -4.10 4.06
N TYR A 21 -7.78 -4.55 4.23
CA TYR A 21 -7.02 -5.26 3.22
C TYR A 21 -6.72 -6.66 3.72
N GLN A 22 -6.83 -7.66 2.84
CA GLN A 22 -6.52 -9.05 3.14
C GLN A 22 -5.41 -9.56 2.22
N CYS A 23 -4.44 -10.26 2.80
CA CYS A 23 -3.49 -11.06 2.04
C CYS A 23 -4.13 -12.42 1.69
N THR A 24 -4.17 -12.77 0.41
CA THR A 24 -4.74 -14.05 -0.05
C THR A 24 -3.81 -15.25 0.19
N LYS A 25 -2.55 -15.02 0.56
CA LYS A 25 -1.56 -16.08 0.82
C LYS A 25 -1.52 -16.53 2.28
N CYS A 26 -1.42 -15.57 3.21
CA CYS A 26 -1.32 -15.85 4.66
C CYS A 26 -2.61 -15.56 5.44
N ASN A 27 -3.65 -15.04 4.78
CA ASN A 27 -4.93 -14.63 5.38
C ASN A 27 -4.83 -13.49 6.42
N THR A 28 -3.72 -12.77 6.50
CA THR A 28 -3.61 -11.58 7.36
C THR A 28 -4.55 -10.48 6.89
N GLU A 29 -5.25 -9.85 7.84
CA GLU A 29 -6.09 -8.69 7.61
C GLU A 29 -5.47 -7.44 8.26
N MET A 30 -5.53 -6.32 7.56
CA MET A 30 -5.02 -5.03 8.04
C MET A 30 -6.05 -3.93 7.77
N ILE A 31 -6.12 -2.95 8.67
CA ILE A 31 -6.93 -1.74 8.49
C ILE A 31 -5.98 -0.56 8.39
N VAL A 32 -6.16 0.27 7.37
CA VAL A 32 -5.36 1.48 7.21
C VAL A 32 -5.86 2.55 8.19
N THR A 33 -5.02 2.97 9.12
CA THR A 33 -5.33 4.07 10.07
C THR A 33 -4.83 5.42 9.59
N LYS A 34 -3.90 5.43 8.63
CA LYS A 34 -3.36 6.64 7.99
C LYS A 34 -3.05 6.36 6.52
N GLY A 35 -3.56 7.22 5.64
CA GLY A 35 -3.43 7.08 4.20
C GLY A 35 -2.04 7.44 3.68
N GLY A 36 -1.66 6.86 2.56
CA GLY A 36 -0.43 7.15 1.83
C GLY A 36 -0.55 6.72 0.37
N ASN A 37 0.36 7.22 -0.47
CA ASN A 37 0.37 7.01 -1.92
C ASN A 37 1.10 5.71 -2.32
N GLY A 38 1.07 4.70 -1.45
CA GLY A 38 1.77 3.43 -1.64
C GLY A 38 0.81 2.26 -1.60
N GLN A 39 1.07 1.24 -2.41
CA GLN A 39 0.32 -0.01 -2.41
C GLN A 39 0.70 -0.85 -1.19
N LEU A 40 -0.30 -1.52 -0.59
CA LEU A 40 -0.04 -2.47 0.49
C LEU A 40 0.42 -3.80 -0.08
N GLU A 41 1.58 -4.28 0.37
CA GLU A 41 2.13 -5.57 -0.01
C GLU A 41 2.28 -6.48 1.21
N CYS A 42 1.94 -7.76 1.03
CA CYS A 42 2.16 -8.81 2.00
C CYS A 42 2.58 -10.08 1.26
N CYS A 43 3.60 -10.76 1.76
CA CYS A 43 4.19 -11.95 1.11
C CYS A 43 4.70 -11.73 -0.33
N GLY A 44 5.13 -10.52 -0.67
CA GLY A 44 5.62 -10.15 -2.00
C GLY A 44 4.51 -9.99 -3.04
N GLN A 45 3.27 -9.73 -2.59
CA GLN A 45 2.09 -9.58 -3.44
C GLN A 45 1.25 -8.40 -2.96
N PRO A 46 0.57 -7.68 -3.87
CA PRO A 46 -0.37 -6.64 -3.48
C PRO A 46 -1.55 -7.24 -2.70
N MET A 47 -1.92 -6.61 -1.59
CA MET A 47 -3.08 -7.02 -0.79
C MET A 47 -4.39 -6.63 -1.49
N GLN A 48 -5.45 -7.41 -1.26
CA GLN A 48 -6.79 -7.13 -1.82
C GLN A 48 -7.64 -6.34 -0.81
N MET A 49 -8.35 -5.33 -1.29
CA MET A 49 -9.33 -4.61 -0.48
C MET A 49 -10.58 -5.49 -0.32
N LYS A 50 -11.03 -5.68 0.92
CA LYS A 50 -12.33 -6.30 1.22
C LYS A 50 -13.47 -5.30 1.09
#